data_AF-A0A4S4GXB8-F1
#
_entry.id   AF-A0A4S4GXB8-F1
#
_cell.length_a   1.000
_cell.length_b   1.000
_cell.length_c   1.000
_cell.angle_alpha   90.00
_cell.angle_beta   90.00
_cell.angle_gamma   90.00
#
_symmetry.space_group_name_H-M   'P 1'
#
loop_
_entity.id
_entity.type
_entity.pdbx_description
1 polymer ?
#
loop_
_entity_poly.entity_id
_entity_poly.type
_entity_poly.pdbx_seq_one_letter_code
_entity_poly.pdbx_strand_id
1 'polypeptide(L)'
;MSKRLKNMYSTVDKLKASVLVVAMVLFMACSHSLWDDLPQPISMFITTYYPNSSISSFDETDNGYKVVVKSGPTMYFDSDYKWTEVNGNGVPLPSIFIYNELPRIYDFLLERDEAAGVFKVENNPRSVILTLADRAWEYIKENGQIRPYIIDK
;
A
#
# COMPACT_ATOMS: atom_id res chain seq x y z
N MET A 1 30.82 -48.16 41.30
CA MET A 1 30.95 -46.72 41.04
C MET A 1 30.33 -46.25 39.71
N SER A 2 29.62 -47.08 38.92
CA SER A 2 29.18 -46.68 37.56
C SER A 2 27.72 -46.18 37.42
N LYS A 3 26.82 -46.43 38.38
CA LYS A 3 25.40 -46.02 38.28
C LYS A 3 25.19 -44.51 38.48
N ARG A 4 25.95 -43.86 39.37
CA ARG A 4 25.83 -42.42 39.65
C ARG A 4 26.32 -41.53 38.51
N LEU A 5 27.40 -41.93 37.83
CA LEU A 5 27.94 -41.22 36.67
C LEU A 5 27.00 -41.28 35.45
N LYS A 6 26.37 -42.44 35.18
CA LYS A 6 25.39 -42.58 34.07
C LYS A 6 24.12 -41.76 34.29
N ASN A 7 23.62 -41.70 35.52
CA ASN A 7 22.45 -40.89 35.86
C ASN A 7 22.75 -39.39 35.74
N MET A 8 23.94 -38.96 36.20
CA MET A 8 24.36 -37.56 36.09
C MET A 8 24.53 -37.13 34.62
N TYR A 9 25.13 -37.97 33.77
CA TYR A 9 25.25 -37.73 32.33
C TYR A 9 23.86 -37.61 31.65
N SER A 10 22.94 -38.52 31.97
CA SER A 10 21.57 -38.49 31.44
C SER A 10 20.77 -37.25 31.86
N THR A 11 20.93 -36.79 33.11
CA THR A 11 20.26 -35.56 33.59
C THR A 11 20.81 -34.31 32.90
N VAL A 12 22.13 -34.24 32.67
CA VAL A 12 22.77 -33.12 31.96
C VAL A 12 22.37 -33.10 30.48
N ASP A 13 22.23 -34.27 29.83
CA ASP A 13 21.75 -34.36 28.44
C ASP A 13 20.28 -33.95 28.30
N LYS A 14 19.42 -34.35 29.24
CA LYS A 14 18.01 -33.91 29.28
C LYS A 14 17.90 -32.41 29.55
N LEU A 15 18.76 -31.86 30.41
CA LEU A 15 18.81 -30.43 30.70
C LEU A 15 19.30 -29.63 29.48
N LYS A 16 20.34 -30.11 28.77
CA LYS A 16 20.83 -29.52 27.52
C LYS A 16 19.77 -29.56 26.41
N ALA A 17 19.10 -30.70 26.23
CA ALA A 17 18.00 -30.83 25.27
C ALA A 17 16.83 -29.89 25.60
N SER A 18 16.51 -29.72 26.88
CA SER A 18 15.43 -28.83 27.33
C SER A 18 15.77 -27.35 27.15
N VAL A 19 17.02 -26.93 27.38
CA VAL A 19 17.49 -25.56 27.09
C VAL A 19 17.49 -25.29 25.58
N LEU A 20 17.83 -26.27 24.74
CA LEU A 20 17.84 -26.12 23.28
C LEU A 20 16.42 -25.91 22.71
N VAL A 21 15.42 -26.62 23.24
CA VAL A 21 14.02 -26.47 22.82
C VAL A 21 13.46 -25.11 23.22
N VAL A 22 13.73 -24.63 24.44
CA VAL A 22 13.29 -23.29 24.90
C VAL A 22 13.95 -22.17 24.09
N ALA A 23 15.24 -22.30 23.75
CA ALA A 23 15.93 -21.34 22.88
C ALA A 23 15.35 -21.33 21.46
N MET A 24 14.90 -22.47 20.93
CA MET A 24 14.30 -22.58 19.59
C MET A 24 12.89 -21.98 19.52
N VAL A 25 12.10 -22.09 20.60
CA VAL A 25 10.77 -21.47 20.72
C VAL A 25 10.86 -19.93 20.76
N LEU A 26 11.96 -19.37 21.27
CA LEU A 26 12.17 -17.92 21.32
C LEU A 26 12.49 -17.26 19.96
N PHE A 27 12.80 -18.05 18.92
CA PHE A 27 12.98 -17.55 17.55
C PHE A 27 11.70 -17.57 16.70
N MET A 28 10.57 -18.02 17.25
CA MET A 28 9.25 -17.98 16.57
C MET A 28 8.46 -16.70 16.84
N ALA A 29 9.11 -15.63 17.32
CA ALA A 29 8.50 -14.31 17.29
C ALA A 29 8.44 -13.85 15.82
N CYS A 30 7.34 -14.17 15.14
CA CYS A 30 7.07 -13.70 13.78
C CYS A 30 7.28 -12.18 13.71
N SER A 31 8.10 -11.74 12.75
CA SER A 31 8.16 -10.34 12.36
C SER A 31 6.87 -9.99 11.62
N HIS A 32 5.79 -9.72 12.37
CA HIS A 32 4.52 -9.27 11.81
C HIS A 32 4.75 -7.93 11.11
N SER A 33 4.48 -7.87 9.81
CA SER A 33 4.64 -6.66 9.02
C SER A 33 3.27 -6.07 8.69
N LEU A 34 3.19 -4.75 8.51
CA LEU A 34 1.94 -4.10 8.06
C LEU A 34 1.44 -4.64 6.71
N TRP A 35 2.31 -5.28 5.92
CA TRP A 35 1.91 -5.95 4.69
C TRP A 35 1.00 -7.16 4.92
N ASP A 36 1.15 -7.83 6.06
CA ASP A 36 0.36 -9.01 6.43
C ASP A 36 -1.07 -8.63 6.85
N ASP A 37 -1.29 -7.37 7.25
CA ASP A 37 -2.59 -6.83 7.66
C ASP A 37 -3.41 -6.28 6.49
N LEU A 38 -2.77 -6.01 5.33
CA LEU A 38 -3.46 -5.44 4.19
C LEU A 38 -4.41 -6.45 3.52
N PRO A 39 -5.66 -6.08 3.24
CA PRO A 39 -6.52 -6.84 2.34
C PRO A 39 -5.83 -7.10 1.00
N GLN A 40 -5.94 -8.32 0.48
CA GLN A 40 -5.25 -8.74 -0.74
C GLN A 40 -5.45 -7.78 -1.93
N PRO A 41 -6.66 -7.23 -2.20
CA PRO A 41 -6.84 -6.28 -3.30
C PRO A 41 -5.99 -5.01 -3.13
N ILE A 42 -5.87 -4.49 -1.89
CA ILE A 42 -5.08 -3.30 -1.58
C ILE A 42 -3.58 -3.61 -1.74
N SER A 43 -3.10 -4.73 -1.20
CA SER A 43 -1.67 -5.09 -1.31
C SER A 43 -1.26 -5.35 -2.76
N MET A 44 -2.13 -5.95 -3.57
CA MET A 44 -1.92 -6.11 -5.01
C MET A 44 -1.86 -4.76 -5.73
N PHE A 45 -2.77 -3.83 -5.43
CA PHE A 45 -2.77 -2.49 -6.00
C PHE A 45 -1.45 -1.76 -5.73
N ILE A 46 -1.00 -1.78 -4.48
CA ILE A 46 0.26 -1.12 -4.08
C ILE A 46 1.45 -1.81 -4.74
N THR A 47 1.50 -3.15 -4.78
CA THR A 47 2.60 -3.88 -5.41
C THR A 47 2.69 -3.60 -6.91
N THR A 48 1.54 -3.41 -7.58
CA THR A 48 1.47 -3.13 -9.02
C THR A 48 2.05 -1.76 -9.35
N TYR A 49 1.70 -0.73 -8.58
CA TYR A 49 2.04 0.65 -8.91
C TYR A 49 3.22 1.22 -8.12
N TYR A 50 3.55 0.63 -6.98
CA TYR A 50 4.64 1.02 -6.08
C TYR A 50 5.39 -0.23 -5.57
N PRO A 51 6.03 -1.00 -6.49
CA PRO A 51 6.75 -2.21 -6.12
C PRO A 51 7.92 -1.90 -5.19
N ASN A 52 8.27 -2.87 -4.33
CA ASN A 52 9.34 -2.74 -3.34
C ASN A 52 9.18 -1.58 -2.34
N SER A 53 7.97 -1.05 -2.21
CA SER A 53 7.66 -0.02 -1.23
C SER A 53 7.56 -0.60 0.19
N SER A 54 7.50 0.28 1.18
CA SER A 54 7.21 -0.09 2.57
C SER A 54 5.99 0.66 3.04
N ILE A 55 5.14 0.04 3.85
CA ILE A 55 3.97 0.71 4.43
C ILE A 55 4.40 1.43 5.70
N SER A 56 4.03 2.71 5.83
CA SER A 56 4.20 3.52 7.04
C SER A 56 3.03 3.39 7.99
N SER A 57 1.80 3.36 7.48
CA SER A 57 0.59 3.08 8.27
C SER A 57 -0.50 2.46 7.41
N PHE A 58 -1.38 1.71 8.07
CA PHE A 58 -2.61 1.17 7.53
C PHE A 58 -3.70 1.35 8.59
N ASP A 59 -4.77 2.05 8.24
CA ASP A 59 -5.84 2.42 9.15
C ASP A 59 -7.20 2.09 8.51
N GLU A 60 -8.05 1.36 9.23
CA GLU A 60 -9.48 1.25 8.90
C GLU A 60 -10.20 2.50 9.39
N THR A 61 -11.08 3.04 8.56
CA THR A 61 -11.83 4.27 8.78
C THR A 61 -13.32 4.00 8.57
N ASP A 62 -14.18 4.92 9.04
CA ASP A 62 -15.63 4.78 8.84
C ASP A 62 -16.05 4.63 7.37
N ASN A 63 -15.22 5.08 6.43
CA ASN A 63 -15.50 5.11 5.00
C ASN A 63 -14.63 4.14 4.17
N GLY A 64 -13.94 3.19 4.80
CA GLY A 64 -13.04 2.25 4.14
C GLY A 64 -11.65 2.28 4.75
N TYR A 65 -10.61 2.39 3.94
CA TYR A 65 -9.23 2.18 4.37
C TYR A 65 -8.30 3.30 3.94
N LYS A 66 -7.33 3.61 4.79
CA LYS A 66 -6.24 4.53 4.49
C LYS A 66 -4.91 3.78 4.54
N VAL A 67 -4.08 3.98 3.51
CA VAL A 67 -2.71 3.45 3.48
C VAL A 67 -1.74 4.59 3.23
N VAL A 68 -0.68 4.65 4.05
CA VAL A 68 0.43 5.58 3.83
C VAL A 68 1.65 4.77 3.43
N VAL A 69 2.14 4.99 2.22
CA VAL A 69 3.39 4.38 1.73
C VAL A 69 4.57 5.25 2.18
N LYS A 70 5.60 4.61 2.72
CA LYS A 70 6.80 5.29 3.24
C LYS A 70 7.50 6.08 2.14
N SER A 71 7.63 7.40 2.35
CA SER A 71 8.19 8.34 1.36
C SER A 71 7.49 8.30 0.00
N GLY A 72 6.21 7.91 -0.01
CA GLY A 72 5.41 7.75 -1.21
C GLY A 72 4.00 8.30 -1.01
N PRO A 73 3.02 7.75 -1.74
CA PRO A 73 1.67 8.28 -1.71
C PRO A 73 0.92 7.95 -0.42
N THR A 74 -0.11 8.76 -0.16
CA THR A 74 -1.23 8.40 0.69
C THR A 74 -2.38 7.96 -0.20
N MET A 75 -3.00 6.83 0.14
CA MET A 75 -4.10 6.24 -0.63
C MET A 75 -5.31 6.02 0.26
N TYR A 76 -6.48 6.24 -0.31
CA TYR A 76 -7.76 5.87 0.30
C TYR A 76 -8.47 4.85 -0.57
N PHE A 77 -9.11 3.89 0.08
CA PHE A 77 -9.92 2.85 -0.54
C PHE A 77 -11.29 2.83 0.13
N ASP A 78 -12.34 2.50 -0.61
CA ASP A 78 -13.66 2.26 -0.05
C ASP A 78 -13.75 0.89 0.65
N SER A 79 -14.91 0.57 1.20
CA SER A 79 -15.18 -0.71 1.87
C SER A 79 -15.07 -1.94 0.95
N ASP A 80 -15.16 -1.74 -0.37
CA ASP A 80 -15.00 -2.78 -1.40
C ASP A 80 -13.54 -2.87 -1.91
N TYR A 81 -12.61 -2.21 -1.20
CA TYR A 81 -11.19 -2.15 -1.51
C TYR A 81 -10.87 -1.48 -2.86
N LYS A 82 -11.76 -0.64 -3.38
CA LYS A 82 -11.52 0.17 -4.59
C LYS A 82 -10.91 1.50 -4.21
N TRP A 83 -9.87 1.90 -4.93
CA TRP A 83 -9.20 3.16 -4.67
C TRP A 83 -10.15 4.34 -4.95
N THR A 84 -10.19 5.28 -4.02
CA THR A 84 -11.00 6.50 -4.09
C THR A 84 -10.12 7.74 -4.15
N GLU A 85 -8.91 7.70 -3.61
CA GLU A 85 -7.93 8.77 -3.73
C GLU A 85 -6.51 8.20 -3.73
N VAL A 86 -5.64 8.75 -4.58
CA VAL A 86 -4.19 8.54 -4.53
C VAL A 86 -3.51 9.91 -4.58
N ASN A 87 -2.83 10.28 -3.49
CA ASN A 87 -2.11 11.53 -3.35
C ASN A 87 -0.60 11.26 -3.23
N GLY A 88 0.19 11.73 -4.18
CA GLY A 88 1.63 11.51 -4.26
C GLY A 88 2.44 12.34 -3.25
N ASN A 89 1.80 13.14 -2.41
CA ASN A 89 2.45 13.93 -1.34
C ASN A 89 3.58 14.84 -1.87
N GLY A 90 3.34 15.49 -3.01
CA GLY A 90 4.31 16.38 -3.66
C GLY A 90 5.23 15.69 -4.66
N VAL A 91 5.07 14.37 -4.88
CA VAL A 91 5.73 13.62 -5.96
C VAL A 91 4.68 13.25 -7.03
N PRO A 92 5.00 13.34 -8.33
CA PRO A 92 4.10 12.87 -9.36
C PRO A 92 3.80 11.37 -9.22
N LEU A 93 2.56 10.99 -9.55
CA LEU A 93 2.11 9.62 -9.55
C LEU A 93 2.70 8.86 -10.76
N PRO A 94 2.92 7.54 -10.64
CA PRO A 94 3.36 6.73 -11.76
C PRO A 94 2.38 6.84 -12.94
N SER A 95 2.86 7.24 -14.12
CA SER A 95 2.00 7.37 -15.30
C SER A 95 1.31 6.05 -15.69
N ILE A 96 1.93 4.91 -15.36
CA ILE A 96 1.34 3.59 -15.57
C ILE A 96 0.06 3.36 -14.74
N PHE A 97 -0.05 3.97 -13.55
CA PHE A 97 -1.28 3.95 -12.76
C PHE A 97 -2.40 4.71 -13.49
N ILE A 98 -2.10 5.92 -13.98
CA ILE A 98 -3.07 6.74 -14.72
C ILE A 98 -3.51 6.03 -16.01
N TYR A 99 -2.57 5.43 -16.75
CA TYR A 99 -2.85 4.67 -17.96
C TYR A 99 -3.78 3.48 -17.71
N ASN A 100 -3.46 2.66 -16.70
CA ASN A 100 -4.23 1.43 -16.42
C ASN A 100 -5.62 1.74 -15.88
N GLU A 101 -5.74 2.68 -14.94
CA GLU A 101 -6.99 2.93 -14.21
C GLU A 101 -7.88 3.96 -14.93
N LEU A 102 -7.29 4.86 -15.72
CA LEU A 102 -7.95 6.02 -16.30
C LEU A 102 -7.55 6.29 -17.76
N PRO A 103 -7.67 5.30 -18.67
CA PRO A 103 -7.11 5.38 -20.02
C PRO A 103 -7.62 6.57 -20.83
N ARG A 104 -8.92 6.93 -20.70
CA ARG A 104 -9.51 8.02 -21.49
C ARG A 104 -8.90 9.40 -21.19
N ILE A 105 -8.69 9.71 -19.91
CA ILE A 105 -8.06 10.98 -19.53
C ILE A 105 -6.54 10.91 -19.64
N TYR A 106 -5.94 9.72 -19.54
CA TYR A 106 -4.52 9.54 -19.85
C TYR A 106 -4.21 10.00 -21.28
N ASP A 107 -4.97 9.57 -22.29
CA ASP A 107 -4.77 9.97 -23.68
C ASP A 107 -4.85 11.50 -23.86
N PHE A 108 -5.84 12.12 -23.21
CA PHE A 108 -6.01 13.59 -23.21
C PHE A 108 -4.81 14.34 -22.61
N LEU A 109 -4.24 13.81 -21.51
CA LEU A 109 -3.06 14.37 -20.85
C LEU A 109 -1.79 14.14 -21.67
N LEU A 110 -1.68 12.99 -22.33
CA LEU A 110 -0.54 12.64 -23.17
C LEU A 110 -0.41 13.60 -24.36
N GLU A 111 -1.53 13.96 -25.01
CA GLU A 111 -1.57 14.95 -26.09
C GLU A 111 -1.12 16.37 -25.65
N ARG A 112 -1.02 16.61 -24.35
CA ARG A 112 -0.66 17.90 -23.73
C ARG A 112 0.70 17.88 -23.05
N ASP A 113 1.43 16.77 -23.11
CA ASP A 113 2.65 16.55 -22.32
C ASP A 113 2.43 16.70 -20.80
N GLU A 114 1.21 16.46 -20.32
CA GLU A 114 0.77 16.66 -18.93
C GLU A 114 0.70 15.33 -18.13
N ALA A 115 0.81 14.17 -18.79
CA ALA A 115 0.60 12.85 -18.18
C ALA A 115 1.59 12.50 -17.05
N ALA A 116 2.81 13.05 -17.09
CA ALA A 116 3.81 12.87 -16.04
C ALA A 116 3.67 13.85 -14.86
N GLY A 117 2.75 14.81 -14.95
CA GLY A 117 2.60 15.91 -13.98
C GLY A 117 1.44 15.74 -12.99
N VAL A 118 0.81 14.56 -12.93
CA VAL A 118 -0.33 14.31 -12.03
C VAL A 118 0.17 14.00 -10.62
N PHE A 119 -0.23 14.79 -9.63
CA PHE A 119 0.16 14.63 -8.23
C PHE A 119 -0.91 13.98 -7.36
N LYS A 120 -2.18 14.19 -7.69
CA LYS A 120 -3.31 13.64 -6.94
C LYS A 120 -4.41 13.21 -7.90
N VAL A 121 -5.06 12.10 -7.59
CA VAL A 121 -6.26 11.63 -8.28
C VAL A 121 -7.34 11.32 -7.27
N GLU A 122 -8.54 11.83 -7.50
CA GLU A 122 -9.76 11.55 -6.71
C GLU A 122 -10.80 10.90 -7.61
N ASN A 123 -11.28 9.72 -7.22
CA ASN A 123 -12.22 8.90 -7.98
C ASN A 123 -13.60 8.93 -7.35
N ASN A 124 -14.32 10.02 -7.64
CA ASN A 124 -15.68 10.22 -7.17
C ASN A 124 -16.66 9.33 -7.95
N PRO A 125 -17.88 9.06 -7.43
CA PRO A 125 -18.84 8.20 -8.12
C PRO A 125 -19.19 8.65 -9.55
N ARG A 126 -19.24 9.96 -9.82
CA ARG A 126 -19.61 10.52 -11.13
C ARG A 126 -18.46 11.11 -11.93
N SER A 127 -17.34 11.41 -11.28
CA SER A 127 -16.20 12.07 -11.92
C SER A 127 -14.87 11.62 -11.34
N VAL A 128 -13.80 11.88 -12.08
CA VAL A 128 -12.43 11.70 -11.60
C VAL A 128 -11.72 13.04 -11.70
N ILE A 129 -11.10 13.50 -10.61
CA ILE A 129 -10.36 14.76 -10.56
C ILE A 129 -8.88 14.43 -10.53
N LEU A 130 -8.11 14.99 -11.46
CA LEU A 130 -6.66 14.85 -11.54
C LEU A 130 -6.04 16.21 -11.29
N THR A 131 -5.24 16.32 -10.24
CA THR A 131 -4.57 17.55 -9.84
C THR A 131 -3.11 17.52 -10.29
N LEU A 132 -2.71 18.55 -11.02
CA LEU A 132 -1.34 18.84 -11.43
C LEU A 132 -0.78 19.98 -10.55
N ALA A 133 0.43 20.48 -10.86
CA ALA A 133 1.08 21.52 -10.07
C ALA A 133 0.31 22.86 -10.01
N ASP A 134 -0.30 23.29 -11.12
CA ASP A 134 -0.93 24.61 -11.26
C ASP A 134 -2.41 24.55 -11.68
N ARG A 135 -2.94 23.35 -11.96
CA ARG A 135 -4.28 23.14 -12.52
C ARG A 135 -4.83 21.77 -12.14
N ALA A 136 -6.11 21.56 -12.40
CA ALA A 136 -6.74 20.26 -12.30
C ALA A 136 -7.70 20.02 -13.47
N TRP A 137 -7.93 18.75 -13.76
CA TRP A 137 -8.88 18.27 -14.77
C TRP A 137 -9.94 17.40 -14.10
N GLU A 138 -11.20 17.61 -14.46
CA GLU A 138 -12.30 16.72 -14.10
C GLU A 138 -12.74 15.92 -15.33
N TYR A 139 -12.72 14.61 -15.20
CA TYR A 139 -13.29 13.66 -16.14
C TYR A 139 -14.67 13.20 -15.66
N ILE A 140 -15.71 13.44 -16.45
CA ILE A 140 -17.09 13.02 -16.17
C ILE A 140 -17.30 11.62 -16.74
N LYS A 141 -17.56 10.65 -15.87
CA LYS A 141 -17.64 9.22 -16.26
C LYS A 141 -18.84 8.91 -17.16
N GLU A 142 -19.94 9.62 -16.96
CA GLU A 142 -21.22 9.37 -17.65
C GLU A 142 -21.13 9.63 -19.15
N ASN A 143 -20.52 10.74 -19.55
CA ASN A 143 -20.47 11.19 -20.95
C ASN A 143 -19.05 11.26 -21.52
N GLY A 144 -18.03 11.01 -20.71
CA GLY A 144 -16.63 11.08 -21.09
C GLY A 144 -16.07 12.49 -21.24
N GLN A 145 -16.81 13.53 -20.83
CA GLN A 145 -16.38 14.91 -20.93
C GLN A 145 -15.18 15.18 -20.01
N ILE A 146 -14.18 15.90 -20.50
CA ILE A 146 -13.04 16.39 -19.72
C ILE A 146 -13.13 17.91 -19.67
N ARG A 147 -12.99 18.51 -18.48
CA ARG A 147 -13.04 19.96 -18.26
C ARG A 147 -12.04 20.43 -17.21
N PRO A 148 -11.62 21.69 -17.21
CA PRO A 148 -10.85 22.25 -16.10
C PRO A 148 -11.63 22.14 -14.79
N TYR A 149 -10.93 21.80 -13.71
CA TYR A 149 -11.46 21.79 -12.35
C TYR A 149 -10.83 22.92 -11.54
N ILE A 150 -11.66 23.66 -10.80
CA ILE A 150 -11.20 24.77 -9.96
C ILE A 150 -10.80 24.20 -8.60
N ILE A 151 -9.53 24.38 -8.26
CA ILE A 151 -8.99 24.00 -6.95
C ILE A 151 -9.41 25.09 -5.97
N ASP A 152 -10.30 24.76 -5.02
CA ASP A 152 -10.61 25.66 -3.92
C ASP A 152 -9.34 25.83 -3.05
N LYS A 153 -8.85 27.07 -2.96
CA LYS A 153 -7.66 27.44 -2.18
C LYS A 153 -8.00 27.82 -0.75
#